data_AF-A0A2U1M511-F1
#
_entry.id   AF-A0A2U1M511-F1
#
_cell.length_a   1.000
_cell.length_b   1.000
_cell.length_c   1.000
_cell.angle_alpha   90.00
_cell.angle_beta   90.00
_cell.angle_gamma   90.00
#
_symmetry.space_group_name_H-M   'P 1'
#
loop_
_entity.id
_entity.type
_entity.pdbx_description
1 polymer ?
#
loop_
_entity_poly.entity_id
_entity_poly.type
_entity_poly.pdbx_seq_one_letter_code
_entity_poly.pdbx_strand_id
1 'polypeptide(L)'
;MLEMSCEVHDRLAAQSQFVTHTIGRMLLIQKARRTRKGFEKLVQVKENTVNDSFDLYSGLFIHNRFAKQQMESLESALMRVKESLEARMNKQVRHKCD
;
A
#
# COMPACT_ATOMS: atom_id res chain seq x y z
N MET A 1 8.87 9.45 21.79
CA MET A 1 8.67 10.18 20.51
C MET A 1 9.99 10.80 20.12
N LEU A 2 10.27 10.89 18.81
CA LEU A 2 11.42 11.63 18.30
C LEU A 2 10.99 13.10 18.13
N GLU A 3 11.84 14.05 18.54
CA GLU A 3 11.55 15.48 18.37
C GLU A 3 11.65 15.89 16.90
N MET A 4 10.60 16.53 16.39
CA MET A 4 10.52 17.07 15.02
C MET A 4 9.36 18.08 14.91
N SER A 5 9.32 18.86 13.83
CA SER A 5 8.17 19.73 13.55
C SER A 5 6.95 18.94 13.10
N CYS A 6 5.75 19.52 13.29
CA CYS A 6 4.50 18.87 12.86
C CYS A 6 4.47 18.60 11.35
N GLU A 7 5.01 19.51 10.54
CA GLU A 7 5.09 19.29 9.09
C GLU A 7 5.98 18.10 8.73
N VAL A 8 7.13 17.98 9.39
CA VAL A 8 8.05 16.84 9.17
C VAL A 8 7.39 15.54 9.63
N HIS A 9 6.75 15.56 10.79
CA HIS A 9 5.97 14.44 11.31
C HIS A 9 4.91 13.99 10.29
N ASP A 10 4.08 14.90 9.79
CA ASP A 10 2.99 14.56 8.88
C ASP A 10 3.52 14.00 7.55
N ARG A 11 4.61 14.55 7.03
CA ARG A 11 5.24 14.02 5.81
C ARG A 11 5.72 12.58 6.04
N LEU A 12 6.41 12.32 7.16
CA LEU A 12 6.90 11.00 7.49
C LEU A 12 5.75 10.02 7.76
N ALA A 13 4.71 10.45 8.47
CA ALA A 13 3.53 9.65 8.77
C ALA A 13 2.76 9.28 7.49
N ALA A 14 2.65 10.21 6.53
CA ALA A 14 2.08 9.91 5.22
C ALA A 14 2.89 8.84 4.49
N GLN A 15 4.22 8.98 4.45
CA GLN A 15 5.11 8.07 3.73
C GLN A 15 5.28 6.69 4.39
N SER A 16 4.93 6.55 5.67
CA SER A 16 5.14 5.32 6.44
C SER A 16 3.83 4.75 7.01
N GLN A 17 3.26 5.38 8.03
CA GLN A 17 2.07 4.91 8.73
C GLN A 17 0.88 4.79 7.78
N PHE A 18 0.58 5.85 7.02
CA PHE A 18 -0.55 5.84 6.10
C PHE A 18 -0.40 4.79 4.99
N VAL A 19 0.81 4.62 4.43
CA VAL A 19 1.11 3.54 3.48
C VAL A 19 0.88 2.17 4.10
N THR A 20 1.38 1.96 5.32
CA THR A 20 1.25 0.69 6.05
C THR A 20 -0.21 0.33 6.30
N HIS A 21 -1.02 1.29 6.78
CA HIS A 21 -2.46 1.10 6.96
C HIS A 21 -3.19 0.82 5.65
N THR A 22 -2.86 1.55 4.59
CA THR A 22 -3.48 1.37 3.28
C THR A 22 -3.21 -0.04 2.75
N ILE A 23 -1.96 -0.51 2.79
CA ILE A 23 -1.60 -1.88 2.38
C ILE A 23 -2.32 -2.91 3.25
N GLY A 24 -2.32 -2.75 4.57
CA GLY A 24 -2.98 -3.68 5.48
C GLY A 24 -4.50 -3.79 5.25
N ARG A 25 -5.18 -2.66 5.00
CA ARG A 25 -6.60 -2.62 4.63
C ARG A 25 -6.86 -3.26 3.26
N MET A 26 -6.00 -3.02 2.26
CA MET A 26 -6.10 -3.70 0.96
C MET A 26 -6.00 -5.22 1.11
N LEU A 27 -5.05 -5.70 1.92
CA LEU A 27 -4.89 -7.13 2.20
C LEU A 27 -6.10 -7.74 2.91
N LEU A 28 -6.76 -6.97 3.79
CA LEU A 28 -8.03 -7.38 4.39
C LEU A 28 -9.13 -7.53 3.34
N ILE A 29 -9.31 -6.54 2.47
CA ILE A 29 -10.32 -6.53 1.39
C ILE A 29 -10.08 -7.70 0.42
N GLN A 30 -8.82 -7.97 0.06
CA GLN A 30 -8.44 -9.11 -0.77
C GLN A 30 -8.59 -10.46 -0.07
N LYS A 31 -9.01 -10.49 1.21
CA LYS A 31 -9.13 -11.70 2.04
C LYS A 31 -7.83 -12.52 2.06
N ALA A 32 -6.69 -11.83 2.05
CA ALA A 32 -5.40 -12.49 1.94
C ALA A 32 -5.13 -13.39 3.16
N ARG A 33 -4.73 -14.64 2.89
CA ARG A 33 -4.42 -15.67 3.88
C ARG A 33 -2.95 -16.07 3.81
N ARG A 34 -2.41 -16.60 4.91
CA ARG A 34 -1.06 -17.15 4.94
C ARG A 34 -0.99 -18.32 3.96
N THR A 35 -0.36 -18.10 2.80
CA THR A 35 -0.19 -19.12 1.75
C THR A 35 1.22 -19.66 1.72
N ARG A 36 2.22 -18.86 2.11
CA ARG A 36 3.66 -19.17 2.08
C ARG A 36 4.38 -18.40 3.20
N LYS A 37 5.55 -18.90 3.64
CA LYS A 37 6.38 -18.26 4.67
C LYS A 37 6.68 -16.77 4.38
N GLY A 38 6.97 -16.45 3.12
CA GLY A 38 7.23 -15.05 2.70
C GLY A 38 6.03 -14.10 2.87
N PHE A 39 4.81 -14.62 2.97
CA PHE A 39 3.60 -13.83 3.13
C PHE A 39 3.26 -13.53 4.61
N GLU A 40 3.96 -14.15 5.56
CA GLU A 40 3.68 -14.01 6.99
C GLU A 40 3.80 -12.55 7.46
N LYS A 41 4.82 -11.82 7.00
CA LYS A 41 5.00 -10.40 7.34
C LYS A 41 3.85 -9.53 6.83
N LEU A 42 3.32 -9.82 5.65
CA LEU A 42 2.17 -9.09 5.10
C LEU A 42 0.88 -9.39 5.88
N VAL A 43 0.73 -10.63 6.37
CA VAL A 43 -0.38 -10.98 7.25
C VAL A 43 -0.27 -10.27 8.60
N GLN A 44 0.94 -10.13 9.15
CA GLN A 44 1.16 -9.32 10.35
C GLN A 44 0.82 -7.84 10.12
N VAL A 45 1.19 -7.26 8.97
CA VAL A 45 0.78 -5.88 8.62
C VAL A 45 -0.74 -5.75 8.58
N LYS A 46 -1.43 -6.70 7.95
CA LYS A 46 -2.90 -6.76 7.96
C LYS A 46 -3.42 -6.83 9.40
N GLU A 47 -2.98 -7.80 10.19
CA GLU A 47 -3.45 -8.01 11.57
C GLU A 47 -3.22 -6.78 12.46
N ASN A 48 -2.07 -6.11 12.34
CA ASN A 48 -1.74 -4.94 13.15
C ASN A 48 -2.52 -3.69 12.75
N THR A 49 -2.82 -3.51 11.47
CA THR A 49 -3.50 -2.29 10.97
C THR A 49 -5.03 -2.38 11.04
N VAL A 50 -5.59 -3.60 11.12
CA VAL A 50 -7.03 -3.79 11.19
C VAL A 50 -7.61 -3.65 12.59
N ASN A 51 -6.76 -3.71 13.62
CA ASN A 51 -7.15 -3.45 15.01
C ASN A 51 -7.54 -1.99 15.23
N ASP A 52 -6.98 -1.07 14.44
CA ASP A 52 -7.38 0.32 14.44
C ASP A 52 -8.76 0.49 13.77
N SER A 53 -9.54 1.47 14.22
CA SER A 53 -10.85 1.77 13.62
C SER A 53 -10.69 2.32 12.20
N PHE A 54 -11.76 2.23 11.40
CA PHE A 54 -11.78 2.90 10.11
C PHE A 54 -11.70 4.42 10.28
N ASP A 55 -12.32 4.99 11.32
CA ASP A 55 -12.27 6.42 11.61
C ASP A 55 -10.83 6.90 11.83
N LEU A 56 -10.03 6.17 12.62
CA LEU A 56 -8.61 6.49 12.84
C LEU A 56 -7.83 6.48 11.52
N TYR A 57 -8.03 5.46 10.68
CA TYR A 57 -7.41 5.41 9.36
C TYR A 57 -7.86 6.56 8.45
N SER A 58 -9.16 6.88 8.41
CA SER A 58 -9.69 7.97 7.60
C SER A 58 -9.14 9.32 8.04
N GLY A 59 -8.91 9.51 9.35
CA GLY A 59 -8.26 10.69 9.90
C GLY A 59 -6.84 10.89 9.38
N LEU A 60 -6.06 9.81 9.21
CA LEU A 60 -4.73 9.88 8.59
C LEU A 60 -4.77 10.43 7.16
N PHE A 61 -5.88 10.22 6.44
CA PHE A 61 -6.05 10.73 5.08
C PHE A 61 -6.61 12.16 5.05
N ILE A 62 -7.68 12.39 5.81
CA ILE A 62 -8.44 13.65 5.79
C ILE A 62 -7.62 14.80 6.39
N HIS A 63 -6.84 14.53 7.44
CA HIS A 63 -6.15 15.57 8.21
C HIS A 63 -4.67 15.73 7.87
N ASN A 64 -4.09 14.83 7.06
CA ASN A 64 -2.71 14.94 6.61
C ASN A 64 -2.64 15.30 5.13
N ARG A 65 -2.25 16.54 4.83
CA ARG A 65 -2.16 17.06 3.46
C ARG A 65 -1.25 16.23 2.54
N PHE A 66 -0.27 15.51 3.09
CA PHE A 66 0.66 14.69 2.32
C PHE A 66 0.11 13.29 2.01
N ALA A 67 -0.92 12.82 2.74
CA ALA A 67 -1.50 11.49 2.54
C ALA A 67 -2.19 11.36 1.18
N LYS A 68 -2.80 12.44 0.66
CA LYS A 68 -3.41 12.44 -0.68
C LYS A 68 -2.40 12.16 -1.78
N GLN A 69 -1.28 12.88 -1.78
CA GLN A 69 -0.19 12.64 -2.74
C GLN A 69 0.39 11.22 -2.59
N GLN A 70 0.46 10.71 -1.35
CA GLN A 70 0.95 9.37 -1.11
C GLN A 70 0.00 8.29 -1.64
N MET A 71 -1.32 8.49 -1.57
CA MET A 71 -2.32 7.60 -2.19
C MET A 71 -2.17 7.57 -3.71
N GLU A 72 -2.10 8.73 -4.37
CA GLU A 72 -1.88 8.84 -5.82
C GLU A 72 -0.57 8.14 -6.24
N SER A 73 0.48 8.27 -5.43
CA SER A 73 1.75 7.57 -5.65
C SER A 73 1.63 6.05 -5.56
N LEU A 74 0.86 5.53 -4.60
CA LEU A 74 0.60 4.08 -4.47
C LEU A 74 -0.19 3.54 -5.66
N GLU A 75 -1.23 4.26 -6.08
CA GLU A 75 -2.04 3.91 -7.26
C GLU A 75 -1.18 3.86 -8.52
N SER A 76 -0.36 4.90 -8.76
CA SER A 76 0.54 4.95 -9.91
C SER A 76 1.57 3.81 -9.89
N ALA A 77 2.14 3.49 -8.72
CA ALA A 77 3.08 2.39 -8.58
C ALA A 77 2.42 1.03 -8.91
N LEU A 78 1.20 0.78 -8.42
CA LEU A 78 0.46 -0.43 -8.72
C LEU A 78 0.16 -0.54 -10.23
N MET A 79 -0.26 0.55 -10.86
CA MET A 79 -0.53 0.59 -12.30
C MET A 79 0.70 0.28 -13.14
N ARG A 80 1.86 0.86 -12.81
CA ARG A 80 3.13 0.57 -13.52
C ARG A 80 3.55 -0.90 -13.41
N VAL A 81 3.35 -1.52 -12.25
CA VAL A 81 3.60 -2.95 -12.06
C VAL A 81 2.67 -3.78 -12.95
N LYS A 82 1.37 -3.45 -12.98
CA LYS A 82 0.38 -4.10 -13.85
C LYS A 82 0.77 -4.00 -15.33
N GLU A 83 1.05 -2.79 -15.80
CA GLU A 83 1.45 -2.53 -17.20
C GLU A 83 2.71 -3.32 -17.58
N SER A 84 3.68 -3.41 -16.68
CA SER A 84 4.92 -4.17 -16.90
C SER A 84 4.65 -5.68 -17.06
N LEU A 85 3.69 -6.23 -16.33
CA LEU A 85 3.29 -7.63 -16.44
C LEU A 85 2.57 -7.89 -17.77
N GLU A 86 1.62 -7.03 -18.14
CA GLU A 86 0.86 -7.14 -19.39
C GLU A 86 1.77 -6.99 -20.62
N ALA A 87 2.73 -6.06 -20.58
CA ALA A 87 3.71 -5.88 -21.65
C ALA A 87 4.57 -7.14 -21.86
N ARG A 88 4.97 -7.84 -20.78
CA ARG A 88 5.71 -9.10 -20.87
C ARG A 88 4.85 -10.23 -21.44
N MET A 89 3.60 -10.34 -21.01
CA MET A 89 2.65 -11.32 -21.53
C MET A 89 2.47 -11.16 -23.05
N ASN A 90 2.24 -9.94 -23.52
CA ASN A 90 2.04 -9.64 -24.94
C ASN A 90 3.27 -9.99 -25.81
N LYS A 91 4.49 -9.84 -25.29
CA LYS A 91 5.71 -10.27 -26.00
C LYS A 91 5.81 -11.79 -26.13
N GLN A 92 5.46 -12.54 -25.09
CA GLN A 92 5.48 -14.00 -25.10
C GLN A 92 4.43 -14.61 -26.02
N VAL A 93 3.25 -13.98 -26.13
CA VAL A 93 2.19 -14.41 -27.06
C VAL A 93 2.65 -14.26 -28.51
N ARG A 94 3.32 -13.15 -28.86
CA ARG A 94 3.84 -12.93 -30.22
C ARG A 94 4.90 -13.96 -30.63
N HIS A 95 5.83 -14.31 -29.73
CA HIS A 95 6.85 -15.34 -30.00
C HIS A 95 6.33 -16.78 -30.09
N LYS A 96 5.07 -17.06 -29.72
CA LYS A 96 4.48 -18.40 -29.89
C LYS A 96 3.71 -18.56 -31.21
N CYS A 97 3.50 -17.48 -31.95
CA CYS A 97 2.76 -17.47 -33.22
C CYS A 97 3.68 -17.34 -34.45
N ASP A 98 4.99 -17.24 -34.24
CA ASP A 98 6.06 -17.31 -35.24
C ASP A 98 6.74 -18.69 -35.19
#